data_AF-A0A5R1NX30-F1
#
_entry.id   AF-A0A5R1NX30-F1
#
_cell.length_a   1.000
_cell.length_b   1.000
_cell.length_c   1.000
_cell.angle_alpha   90.00
_cell.angle_beta   90.00
_cell.angle_gamma   90.00
#
_symmetry.space_group_name_H-M   'P 1'
#
loop_
_entity.id
_entity.type
_entity.pdbx_description
1 polymer ?
#
loop_
_entity_poly.entity_id
_entity_poly.type
_entity_poly.pdbx_seq_one_letter_code
_entity_poly.pdbx_strand_id
1 'polypeptide(L)'
;MADYRKILGLLLEGRSYREVVEIVGCSHRDVARVRQEVQHRGLTSTVAVSDVELAEWFPDGRRNVSDEYDQPDLSRVLASMKA
;
A
#
# COMPACT_ATOMS: atom_id res chain seq x y z
N MET A 1 11.20 -1.57 5.61
CA MET A 1 10.14 -1.36 4.61
C MET A 1 10.29 -2.47 3.59
N ALA A 2 9.19 -3.13 3.19
CA ALA A 2 9.28 -4.22 2.22
C ALA A 2 9.79 -3.69 0.87
N ASP A 3 10.68 -4.45 0.22
CA ASP A 3 11.19 -4.11 -1.11
C ASP A 3 10.13 -4.44 -2.17
N TYR A 4 9.23 -3.49 -2.43
CA TYR A 4 8.11 -3.68 -3.35
C TYR A 4 8.55 -3.97 -4.79
N ARG A 5 9.74 -3.52 -5.19
CA ARG A 5 10.31 -3.85 -6.51
C ARG A 5 10.61 -5.34 -6.59
N LYS A 6 11.30 -5.90 -5.59
CA LYS A 6 11.58 -7.34 -5.56
C LYS A 6 10.31 -8.17 -5.49
N ILE A 7 9.34 -7.77 -4.65
CA ILE A 7 8.05 -8.46 -4.55
C ILE A 7 7.34 -8.47 -5.91
N LEU A 8 7.28 -7.32 -6.59
CA LEU A 8 6.65 -7.18 -7.89
C LEU A 8 7.32 -8.09 -8.94
N GLY A 9 8.64 -8.06 -9.03
CA GLY A 9 9.40 -8.90 -9.95
C GLY A 9 9.11 -10.39 -9.74
N LEU A 10 9.19 -10.88 -8.50
CA LEU A 10 8.96 -12.28 -8.19
C LEU A 10 7.51 -12.72 -8.45
N LEU A 11 6.53 -11.84 -8.23
CA LEU A 11 5.13 -12.12 -8.55
C LEU A 11 4.89 -12.21 -10.07
N LEU A 12 5.55 -11.37 -10.87
CA LEU A 12 5.48 -11.42 -12.33
C LEU A 12 6.22 -12.62 -12.90
N GLU A 13 7.26 -13.12 -12.22
CA GLU A 13 7.91 -14.40 -12.50
C GLU A 13 7.04 -15.63 -12.11
N GLY A 14 5.86 -15.41 -11.53
CA GLY A 14 4.94 -16.50 -11.15
C GLY A 14 5.30 -17.22 -9.85
N ARG A 15 6.17 -16.66 -9.00
CA ARG A 15 6.50 -17.25 -7.69
C ARG A 15 5.29 -17.25 -6.75
N SER A 16 5.23 -18.25 -5.89
CA SER A 16 4.19 -18.37 -4.88
C SER A 16 4.36 -17.34 -3.76
N TYR A 17 3.26 -17.02 -3.08
CA TYR A 17 3.28 -16.12 -1.90
C TYR A 17 4.31 -16.52 -0.85
N ARG A 18 4.44 -17.83 -0.57
CA ARG A 18 5.38 -18.35 0.43
C ARG A 18 6.83 -18.10 0.02
N GLU A 19 7.18 -18.38 -1.23
CA GLU A 19 8.53 -18.14 -1.75
C GLU A 19 8.89 -16.66 -1.73
N VAL A 20 7.95 -15.77 -2.08
CA VAL A 20 8.19 -14.33 -2.03
C VAL A 20 8.47 -13.85 -0.60
N VAL A 21 7.69 -14.34 0.37
CA VAL A 21 7.90 -14.05 1.80
C VAL A 21 9.27 -14.52 2.26
N GLU A 22 9.67 -15.74 1.90
CA GLU A 22 10.97 -16.32 2.27
C GLU A 22 12.16 -15.61 1.61
N ILE A 23 12.05 -15.24 0.34
CA ILE A 23 13.13 -14.57 -0.42
C ILE A 23 13.30 -13.12 0.03
N VAL A 24 12.21 -12.39 0.24
CA VAL A 24 12.25 -10.95 0.53
C VAL A 24 12.30 -10.66 2.04
N GLY A 25 11.85 -11.59 2.88
CA GLY A 25 11.69 -11.36 4.31
C GLY A 25 10.56 -10.37 4.63
N CYS A 26 9.49 -10.37 3.82
CA CYS A 26 8.34 -9.48 3.97
C CYS A 26 7.11 -10.20 4.55
N SER A 27 6.06 -9.46 4.90
CA SER A 27 4.82 -10.07 5.37
C SER A 27 3.95 -10.56 4.20
N HIS A 28 3.10 -11.56 4.42
CA HIS A 28 2.08 -11.96 3.43
C HIS A 28 1.17 -10.79 3.01
N ARG A 29 0.93 -9.83 3.91
CA ARG A 29 0.15 -8.62 3.62
C ARG A 29 0.83 -7.74 2.58
N ASP A 30 2.15 -7.59 2.65
CA ASP A 30 2.92 -6.82 1.66
C ASP A 30 2.82 -7.47 0.28
N VAL A 31 2.94 -8.80 0.21
CA VAL A 31 2.81 -9.51 -1.06
C VAL A 31 1.39 -9.39 -1.62
N ALA A 32 0.36 -9.51 -0.77
CA ALA A 32 -1.04 -9.37 -1.19
C ALA A 32 -1.33 -7.97 -1.75
N ARG A 33 -0.77 -6.93 -1.12
CA ARG A 33 -0.87 -5.55 -1.60
C ARG A 33 -0.28 -5.40 -3.01
N VAL A 34 0.92 -5.93 -3.25
CA VAL A 34 1.55 -5.87 -4.58
C VAL A 34 0.75 -6.67 -5.61
N ARG A 35 0.23 -7.84 -5.23
CA ARG A 35 -0.62 -8.65 -6.13
C ARG A 35 -1.89 -7.90 -6.55
N GLN A 36 -2.51 -7.17 -5.63
CA GLN A 36 -3.68 -6.35 -5.93
C GLN A 36 -3.35 -5.26 -6.95
N GLU A 37 -2.23 -4.56 -6.79
CA GLU A 37 -1.79 -3.54 -7.77
C GLU A 37 -1.48 -4.15 -9.15
N VAL A 38 -0.84 -5.33 -9.18
CA VAL A 38 -0.58 -6.09 -10.42
C VAL A 38 -1.89 -6.39 -11.15
N GLN A 39 -2.92 -6.84 -10.43
CA GLN A 39 -4.22 -7.15 -11.00
C GLN A 39 -4.98 -5.90 -11.45
N HIS A 40 -5.00 -4.87 -10.60
CA HIS A 40 -5.66 -3.60 -10.90
C HIS A 40 -5.10 -2.94 -12.17
N ARG A 41 -3.78 -3.05 -12.38
CA ARG A 41 -3.08 -2.45 -13.52
C ARG A 41 -2.91 -3.40 -14.72
N GLY A 42 -3.34 -4.66 -14.58
CA GLY A 42 -3.20 -5.65 -15.65
C GLY A 42 -1.74 -5.96 -16.03
N LEU A 43 -0.83 -5.95 -15.06
CA LEU A 43 0.60 -6.21 -15.33
C LEU A 43 0.80 -7.72 -15.58
N THR A 44 1.28 -8.06 -16.77
CA THR A 44 1.40 -9.46 -17.22
C THR A 44 2.84 -9.92 -17.47
N SER A 45 3.81 -9.02 -17.45
CA SER A 45 5.24 -9.33 -17.67
C SER A 45 6.11 -8.35 -16.92
N THR A 46 7.43 -8.60 -16.90
CA THR A 46 8.43 -7.73 -16.26
C THR A 46 8.47 -6.35 -16.93
N VAL A 47 7.58 -5.46 -16.51
CA VAL A 47 7.56 -4.07 -16.95
C VAL A 47 8.70 -3.33 -16.26
N ALA A 48 9.41 -2.47 -17.00
CA ALA A 48 10.37 -1.54 -16.41
C ALA A 48 9.57 -0.47 -15.63
N VAL A 49 9.39 -0.70 -14.32
CA VAL A 49 8.74 0.25 -13.41
C VAL A 49 9.80 1.14 -12.78
N SER A 50 9.70 2.44 -13.01
CA SER A 50 10.58 3.44 -12.42
C SER A 50 10.40 3.53 -10.89
N ASP A 51 11.39 4.09 -10.20
CA ASP A 51 11.27 4.34 -8.74
C ASP A 51 10.11 5.28 -8.40
N VAL A 52 9.82 6.23 -9.29
CA VAL A 52 8.75 7.21 -9.11
C VAL A 52 7.39 6.52 -9.17
N GLU A 53 7.16 5.73 -10.21
CA GLU A 53 5.92 4.95 -10.35
C GLU A 53 5.74 3.98 -9.18
N LEU A 54 6.80 3.29 -8.76
CA LEU A 54 6.72 2.38 -7.63
C LEU A 54 6.34 3.09 -6.32
N ALA A 55 6.86 4.30 -6.11
CA ALA A 55 6.53 5.14 -4.95
C ALA A 55 5.08 5.64 -5.00
N GLU A 56 4.54 5.92 -6.18
CA GLU A 56 3.12 6.27 -6.38
C GLU A 56 2.19 5.08 -6.12
N TRP A 57 2.60 3.86 -6.48
CA TRP A 57 1.77 2.67 -6.32
C TRP A 57 1.75 2.18 -4.88
N PHE A 58 2.88 2.34 -4.18
CA PHE A 58 3.05 1.92 -2.80
C PHE A 58 3.43 3.11 -1.91
N PRO A 59 2.53 4.10 -1.75
CA PRO A 59 2.80 5.25 -0.90
C PRO A 59 2.99 4.76 0.54
N ASP A 60 4.05 5.22 1.18
CA ASP A 60 4.27 5.04 2.61
C ASP A 60 3.12 5.76 3.34
N GLY A 61 2.30 5.00 4.06
CA GLY A 61 1.11 5.49 4.76
C GLY A 61 1.41 6.54 5.84
N ARG A 62 2.68 6.85 6.09
CA ARG A 62 3.11 8.01 6.89
C ARG A 62 2.87 9.36 6.20
N ARG A 63 2.49 9.39 4.92
CA ARG A 63 2.20 10.63 4.18
C ARG A 63 0.72 11.01 4.06
N ASN A 64 -0.22 10.18 4.53
CA ASN A 64 -1.65 10.43 4.34
C ASN A 64 -2.38 10.72 5.66
N VAL A 65 -1.98 11.79 6.34
CA VAL A 65 -2.85 12.50 7.31
C VAL A 65 -2.75 14.00 7.01
N SER A 66 -3.19 14.42 5.83
CA SER A 66 -3.37 15.85 5.57
C SER A 66 -4.50 16.19 4.59
N ASP A 67 -5.19 15.22 4.00
CA ASP A 67 -6.37 15.51 3.20
C ASP A 67 -7.62 15.13 4.02
N GLU A 68 -8.20 16.18 4.61
CA GLU A 68 -9.51 16.26 5.29
C GLU A 68 -9.72 15.36 6.53
N TYR A 69 -9.11 15.76 7.66
CA TYR A 69 -9.77 15.53 8.95
C TYR A 69 -10.83 16.64 9.13
N ASP A 70 -12.09 16.32 8.84
CA ASP A 70 -13.21 17.20 9.15
C ASP A 70 -13.35 17.27 10.68
N GLN A 71 -13.00 18.41 11.28
CA GLN A 71 -13.06 18.54 12.73
C GLN A 71 -14.52 18.47 13.18
N PRO A 72 -14.87 17.58 14.12
CA PRO A 72 -16.23 17.55 14.63
C PRO A 72 -16.57 18.89 15.29
N ASP A 73 -17.81 19.36 15.14
CA ASP A 73 -18.29 20.57 15.80
C ASP A 73 -18.44 20.34 17.32
N LEU A 74 -17.32 20.52 18.03
CA LEU A 74 -17.22 20.37 19.48
C LEU A 74 -18.04 21.44 20.22
N SER A 75 -18.37 22.56 19.57
CA SER A 75 -19.18 23.63 20.16
C SER A 75 -20.60 23.13 20.43
N ARG A 76 -21.15 22.36 19.50
CA ARG A 76 -22.48 21.74 19.64
C ARG A 76 -22.54 20.73 20.78
N VAL A 77 -21.48 19.92 20.94
CA VAL A 77 -21.39 18.92 22.02
C VAL A 77 -21.32 19.62 23.38
N LEU A 78 -20.48 20.64 23.51
CA LEU A 78 -20.36 21.41 24.75
C LEU A 78 -21.66 22.10 25.16
N ALA A 79 -22.45 22.59 24.19
CA ALA A 79 -23.76 23.16 24.45
C ALA A 79 -24.76 22.12 24.99
N SER A 80 -24.75 20.88 24.47
CA SER A 80 -25.60 19.79 24.96
C SER A 80 -25.23 19.27 26.34
N MET A 81 -23.99 19.45 26.79
CA MET A 81 -23.51 18.98 28.10
C MET A 81 -23.80 19.97 29.24
N LYS A 82 -24.19 21.21 28.92
CA LYS A 82 -24.51 22.26 29.91
C LYS A 82 -26.02 22.41 30.16
N ALA A 83 -26.84 21.55 29.57
CA ALA A 83 -28.28 21.48 29.77
C ALA A 83 -28.65 20.46 30.87
#